data_AF-A0A953YP24-F1
#
_entry.id   AF-A0A953YP24-F1
#
_cell.length_a   1.000
_cell.length_b   1.000
_cell.length_c   1.000
_cell.angle_alpha   90.00
_cell.angle_beta   90.00
_cell.angle_gamma   90.00
#
_symmetry.space_group_name_H-M   'P 1'
#
loop_
_entity.id
_entity.type
_entity.pdbx_description
1 polymer ?
#
loop_
_entity_poly.entity_id
_entity_poly.type
_entity_poly.pdbx_seq_one_letter_code
_entity_poly.pdbx_strand_id
1 'polypeptide(L)' 'MVQRMLIDATYPEETRVAVVDGSRLEEFDFETTAKAQLKGNIYLAKVTRVEPSLQAAFVEYGGNRHGFLA' A
#
# COMPACT_ATOMS: atom_id res chain seq x y z
N MET A 1 -2.19 -5.15 -29.47
CA MET A 1 -1.64 -3.93 -30.12
C MET A 1 -0.54 -3.43 -29.19
N VAL A 2 -0.23 -2.14 -29.10
CA VAL A 2 0.69 -1.64 -28.06
C VAL A 2 -0.10 -1.47 -26.76
N GLN A 3 0.32 -2.18 -25.71
CA GLN A 3 -0.18 -1.97 -24.36
C GLN A 3 0.37 -0.65 -23.82
N ARG A 4 -0.49 0.20 -23.24
CA ARG A 4 -0.13 1.50 -22.69
C ARG A 4 -0.59 1.60 -21.26
N MET A 5 0.23 2.24 -20.43
CA MET A 5 -0.13 2.67 -19.09
C MET A 5 -0.39 4.18 -19.12
N LEU A 6 -1.61 4.58 -18.77
CA LEU A 6 -2.04 5.98 -18.67
C LEU A 6 -2.10 6.35 -17.20
N ILE A 7 -1.45 7.45 -16.82
CA ILE A 7 -1.42 7.96 -15.44
C ILE A 7 -2.02 9.37 -15.45
N ASP A 8 -3.09 9.57 -14.69
CA ASP A 8 -3.72 10.88 -14.49
C ASP A 8 -3.57 11.30 -13.03
N ALA A 9 -2.76 12.34 -12.82
CA ALA A 9 -2.50 12.97 -11.53
C ALA A 9 -2.87 14.47 -11.55
N THR A 10 -3.86 14.85 -12.38
CA THR A 10 -4.32 16.25 -12.50
C THR A 10 -4.91 16.77 -11.19
N TYR A 11 -5.54 15.89 -10.43
CA TYR A 11 -6.21 16.20 -9.17
C TYR A 11 -5.34 15.74 -7.99
N PRO A 12 -5.03 16.61 -7.03
CA PRO A 12 -4.19 16.24 -5.89
C PRO A 12 -4.87 15.22 -4.95
N GLU A 13 -6.20 15.13 -4.96
CA GLU A 13 -6.96 14.20 -4.12
C GLU A 13 -6.89 12.74 -4.58
N GLU A 14 -6.61 12.51 -5.87
CA GLU A 14 -6.68 11.19 -6.51
C GLU A 14 -5.70 11.06 -7.68
N THR A 15 -4.92 9.98 -7.69
CA THR A 15 -4.14 9.55 -8.86
C THR A 15 -4.78 8.30 -9.47
N ARG A 16 -4.99 8.30 -10.78
CA ARG A 16 -5.61 7.18 -11.52
C ARG A 16 -4.62 6.56 -12.48
N VAL A 17 -4.59 5.23 -12.54
CA VAL A 17 -3.72 4.46 -13.44
C VAL A 17 -4.59 3.49 -14.24
N ALA A 18 -4.44 3.52 -15.56
CA ALA A 18 -5.16 2.64 -16.48
C ALA A 18 -4.18 1.90 -17.39
N VAL A 19 -4.31 0.57 -17.49
CA VAL A 19 -3.63 -0.24 -18.49
C VAL A 19 -4.60 -0.51 -19.64
N VAL A 20 -4.21 -0.14 -20.85
CA VAL A 20 -5.05 -0.26 -22.06
C VAL A 20 -4.34 -1.02 -23.17
N ASP A 21 -5.04 -1.87 -23.91
CA ASP A 21 -4.60 -2.41 -25.21
C ASP A 21 -5.40 -1.74 -26.33
N GLY A 22 -4.76 -0.86 -27.10
CA GLY A 22 -5.47 0.00 -28.04
C GLY A 22 -6.43 0.94 -27.30
N SER A 23 -7.73 0.83 -27.55
CA SER A 23 -8.79 1.60 -26.87
C SER A 23 -9.55 0.80 -25.82
N ARG A 24 -9.14 -0.46 -25.57
CA ARG A 24 -9.77 -1.34 -24.58
C ARG A 24 -9.07 -1.19 -23.25
N LEU A 25 -9.84 -0.97 -22.19
CA LEU A 25 -9.37 -0.97 -20.81
C LEU A 25 -9.18 -2.40 -20.32
N GLU A 26 -7.99 -2.72 -19.81
CA GLU A 26 -7.69 -4.02 -19.22
C GLU A 26 -7.66 -3.94 -17.68
N GLU A 27 -7.02 -2.90 -17.14
CA GLU A 27 -6.90 -2.69 -15.70
C GLU A 27 -7.08 -1.21 -15.37
N PHE A 28 -7.73 -0.94 -14.24
CA PHE A 28 -7.90 0.40 -13.71
C PHE A 28 -7.73 0.35 -12.19
N ASP A 29 -6.85 1.20 -11.69
CA ASP A 29 -6.64 1.39 -10.26
C ASP A 29 -6.56 2.89 -9.95
N PHE A 30 -6.82 3.25 -8.70
CA PHE A 30 -6.71 4.62 -8.24
C PHE A 30 -6.24 4.68 -6.79
N GLU A 31 -5.47 5.72 -6.49
CA GLU A 31 -5.01 6.01 -5.14
C GLU A 31 -5.61 7.34 -4.69
N THR A 32 -6.22 7.33 -3.51
CA THR A 32 -6.80 8.53 -2.88
C THR A 32 -5.99 8.98 -1.69
N THR A 33 -5.88 10.30 -1.52
CA THR A 33 -5.25 10.90 -0.34
C THR A 33 -5.99 10.61 0.97
N ALA A 34 -7.27 10.22 0.92
CA ALA A 34 -8.08 9.97 2.11
C ALA A 34 -7.68 8.69 2.87
N LYS A 35 -7.05 7.72 2.20
CA LYS A 35 -6.70 6.43 2.80
C LYS A 35 -5.39 5.90 2.24
N ALA A 36 -4.30 6.15 2.96
CA ALA A 36 -3.01 5.57 2.65
C ALA A 36 -3.06 4.04 2.75
N GLN A 37 -2.65 3.36 1.67
CA GLN A 37 -2.49 1.91 1.67
C GLN A 37 -1.19 1.56 2.40
N LEU A 38 -1.29 0.89 3.55
CA LEU A 38 -0.12 0.44 4.32
C LEU A 38 0.30 -0.99 3.96
N LYS A 39 -0.58 -1.75 3.29
CA LYS A 39 -0.32 -3.14 2.92
C LYS A 39 0.80 -3.21 1.87
N GLY A 40 1.78 -4.07 2.11
CA GLY A 40 2.92 -4.28 1.20
C GLY A 40 4.11 -3.38 1.49
N ASN A 41 3.96 -2.38 2.36
CA ASN A 41 5.05 -1.54 2.80
C ASN A 41 6.07 -2.34 3.63
N ILE A 42 7.34 -1.95 3.53
CA ILE A 42 8.45 -2.52 4.28
C ILE A 42 9.01 -1.42 5.17
N TYR A 43 9.19 -1.73 6.46
CA TYR A 43 9.65 -0.80 7.47
C TYR A 43 10.89 -1.32 8.18
N LEU A 44 11.83 -0.42 8.50
CA LEU A 44 12.77 -0.66 9.58
C LEU A 44 12.01 -0.42 10.90
N ALA A 45 11.83 -1.47 11.69
CA ALA A 45 11.04 -1.43 12.92
C ALA A 45 11.87 -1.88 14.12
N LYS A 46 11.45 -1.48 15.33
CA LYS A 46 12.06 -1.91 16.59
C LYS A 46 11.13 -2.87 17.34
N VAL A 47 11.64 -4.00 17.82
CA VAL A 47 10.89 -4.88 18.71
C VAL A 47 10.68 -4.17 20.04
N THR A 48 9.44 -4.01 20.46
CA THR A 48 9.08 -3.33 21.72
C THR A 48 8.83 -4.31 22.85
N ARG A 49 8.29 -5.50 22.54
CA ARG A 49 7.98 -6.53 23.52
C ARG A 49 7.91 -7.90 22.86
N VAL A 50 8.44 -8.91 23.54
CA VAL A 50 8.26 -10.33 23.16
C VAL A 50 7.22 -10.93 24.10
N GLU A 51 6.22 -11.61 23.55
CA GLU A 51 5.12 -12.25 24.30
C GLU A 51 5.12 -13.77 24.06
N PRO A 52 5.81 -14.55 24.92
CA PRO A 52 5.94 -16.00 24.75
C PRO A 52 4.60 -16.73 24.69
N SER A 53 3.60 -16.27 25.46
CA SER A 53 2.25 -16.86 25.48
C SER A 53 1.53 -16.79 24.13
N LEU A 54 1.85 -15.78 23.32
CA LEU A 54 1.31 -15.61 21.97
C LEU A 54 2.26 -16.19 20.90
N GLN A 55 3.43 -16.68 21.31
CA GLN A 55 4.55 -17.02 20.43
C GLN A 55 4.85 -15.90 19.42
N ALA A 56 4.85 -14.65 19.88
CA ALA A 56 4.91 -13.49 19.00
C ALA A 56 5.69 -12.33 19.64
N ALA A 57 6.00 -11.32 18.83
CA ALA A 57 6.57 -10.07 19.26
C ALA A 57 5.72 -8.89 18.75
N PHE A 58 5.73 -7.80 19.51
CA PHE A 58 5.18 -6.53 19.08
C PHE A 58 6.30 -5.62 18.58
N VAL A 59 6.07 -4.93 17.47
CA VAL A 59 7.05 -4.06 16.80
C VAL A 59 6.52 -2.63 16.64
N GLU A 60 7.37 -1.65 16.92
CA GLU A 60 7.14 -0.23 16.59
C GLU A 60 7.68 0.05 15.19
N TYR A 61 6.77 0.31 14.25
CA TYR A 61 7.08 0.62 12.84
C TYR A 61 6.68 2.05 12.43
N GLY A 62 6.32 2.90 13.40
CA GLY A 62 5.89 4.29 13.17
C GLY A 62 4.38 4.47 12.92
N GLY A 63 3.58 3.39 13.00
CA GLY A 63 2.12 3.47 12.93
C GLY A 63 1.47 3.84 14.26
N ASN A 64 0.14 4.07 14.24
CA ASN A 64 -0.64 4.43 15.43
C ASN A 64 -0.72 3.32 16.51
N ARG A 65 -0.37 2.09 16.16
CA ARG A 65 -0.33 0.92 17.05
C ARG A 65 0.88 0.06 16.71
N HIS A 66 1.41 -0.66 17.68
CA HIS A 66 2.45 -1.64 17.43
C HIS A 66 1.93 -2.75 16.48
N GLY A 67 2.79 -3.17 15.57
CA GLY A 67 2.56 -4.33 14.71
C GLY A 67 2.68 -5.61 15.53
N PHE A 68 1.97 -6.64 15.09
CA PHE A 68 2.07 -7.99 15.64
C PHE A 68 2.87 -8.86 14.67
N LEU A 69 3.93 -9.50 15.17
CA LEU A 69 4.83 -10.35 14.40
C LEU A 69 4.84 -11.75 15.04
N ALA A 70 4.23 -12.73 14.37
CA ALA A 70 4.19 -14.13 14.79
C ALA A 70 5.43 -14.92 14.33
#